data_AF-A0A939B8U1-F1
#
_entry.id   AF-A0A939B8U1-F1
#
_cell.length_a   1.000
_cell.length_b   1.000
_cell.length_c   1.000
_cell.angle_alpha   90.00
_cell.angle_beta   90.00
_cell.angle_gamma   90.00
#
_symmetry.space_group_name_H-M   'P 1'
#
loop_
_entity.id
_entity.type
_entity.pdbx_description
1 polymer ?
#
loop_
_entity_poly.entity_id
_entity_poly.type
_entity_poly.pdbx_seq_one_letter_code
_entity_poly.pdbx_strand_id
1 'polypeptide(L)'
;MKLIANTEFGGERPLFASHDLHLDNVTIREGESAIKECSNIVATNCRFEGNYPFWHVHGFTIKDCYFDVGGRSALWYSDHLKMSNTVIDAPKMFREMNDIDIENVEMNDADEVFWRCNRINIKNLKLHGGTYPFMFSNDIRVDGLESDSKYVFQYVKNVEIRNAKITTKDAFWEVENVTIYDSELNGEYLGWHSKNLRLVNCHISGEQPLCYAHDLILENCTFDADCDRAFEYSTLNADIRGAITNIKNPTSGRIVADSIGSITIDENIKAPANCEIKTRN
;
A
#
# COMPACT_ATOMS: atom_id res chain seq x y z
N MET A 1 2.41 -26.10 -22.27
CA MET A 1 2.89 -26.08 -20.87
C MET A 1 3.04 -27.51 -20.38
N LYS A 2 4.20 -27.88 -19.82
CA LYS A 2 4.50 -29.20 -19.26
C LYS A 2 4.06 -29.25 -17.78
N LEU A 3 3.30 -30.28 -17.41
CA LEU A 3 2.85 -30.49 -16.04
C LEU A 3 3.94 -31.18 -15.20
N ILE A 4 4.17 -30.66 -13.99
CA ILE A 4 4.91 -31.26 -12.90
C ILE A 4 3.98 -31.26 -11.69
N ALA A 5 3.63 -32.44 -11.16
CA ALA A 5 2.63 -32.53 -10.12
C ALA A 5 2.99 -33.51 -9.01
N ASN A 6 2.48 -33.24 -7.80
CA ASN A 6 2.58 -34.11 -6.62
C ASN A 6 4.01 -34.53 -6.29
N THR A 7 4.93 -33.56 -6.32
CA THR A 7 6.34 -33.80 -6.10
C THR A 7 6.94 -32.67 -5.27
N GLU A 8 8.18 -32.86 -4.85
CA GLU A 8 8.93 -31.90 -4.09
C GLU A 8 10.28 -31.62 -4.76
N PHE A 9 10.77 -30.40 -4.59
CA PHE A 9 12.13 -30.02 -4.97
C PHE A 9 12.79 -29.33 -3.78
N GLY A 10 14.09 -29.55 -3.59
CA GLY A 10 14.87 -28.84 -2.57
C GLY A 10 16.26 -28.48 -3.10
N GLY A 11 17.01 -27.71 -2.31
CA GLY A 11 18.35 -27.26 -2.69
C GLY A 11 18.36 -26.05 -3.64
N GLU A 12 19.52 -25.79 -4.25
CA GLU A 12 19.73 -24.60 -5.07
C GLU A 12 19.23 -24.80 -6.51
N ARG A 13 18.32 -23.92 -6.95
CA ARG A 13 17.83 -23.78 -8.33
C ARG A 13 17.36 -25.06 -9.06
N PRO A 14 16.54 -25.94 -8.45
CA PRO A 14 16.05 -27.16 -9.09
C PRO A 14 15.31 -26.98 -10.42
N LEU A 15 14.70 -25.82 -10.68
CA LEU A 15 13.96 -25.53 -11.92
C LEU A 15 14.62 -24.42 -12.75
N PHE A 16 15.92 -24.19 -12.58
CA PHE A 16 16.65 -23.15 -13.30
C PHE A 16 16.41 -23.17 -14.81
N ALA A 17 16.22 -21.99 -15.40
CA ALA A 17 16.06 -21.80 -16.85
C ALA A 17 14.98 -22.69 -17.47
N SER A 18 13.94 -23.02 -16.70
CA SER A 18 12.81 -23.79 -17.18
C SER A 18 11.70 -22.87 -17.66
N HIS A 19 11.03 -23.29 -18.73
CA HIS A 19 9.99 -22.50 -19.38
C HIS A 19 8.75 -23.35 -19.62
N ASP A 20 7.60 -22.69 -19.72
CA ASP A 20 6.33 -23.32 -20.03
C ASP A 20 5.99 -24.47 -19.06
N LEU A 21 6.07 -24.22 -17.75
CA LEU A 21 5.76 -25.21 -16.72
C LEU A 21 4.45 -24.90 -15.99
N HIS A 22 3.70 -25.96 -15.71
CA HIS A 22 2.62 -25.97 -14.73
C HIS A 22 3.07 -26.82 -13.54
N LEU A 23 3.30 -26.19 -12.40
CA LEU A 23 3.56 -26.81 -11.11
C LEU A 23 2.20 -26.96 -10.40
N ASP A 24 1.78 -28.19 -10.13
CA ASP A 24 0.51 -28.46 -9.45
C ASP A 24 0.70 -29.35 -8.22
N ASN A 25 0.33 -28.87 -7.04
CA ASN A 25 0.59 -29.56 -5.78
C ASN A 25 2.09 -29.92 -5.63
N VAL A 26 2.94 -28.93 -5.86
CA VAL A 26 4.40 -29.04 -5.73
C VAL A 26 4.86 -28.30 -4.47
N THR A 27 5.71 -28.94 -3.68
CA THR A 27 6.39 -28.27 -2.56
C THR A 27 7.83 -27.94 -2.93
N ILE A 28 8.19 -26.65 -2.87
CA ILE A 28 9.57 -26.19 -2.93
C ILE A 28 10.08 -26.13 -1.49
N ARG A 29 10.88 -27.14 -1.10
CA ARG A 29 11.56 -27.26 0.19
C ARG A 29 12.64 -26.20 0.36
N GLU A 30 13.26 -26.18 1.54
CA GLU A 30 14.41 -25.32 1.84
C GLU A 30 15.50 -25.38 0.75
N GLY A 31 16.05 -24.21 0.45
CA GLY A 31 16.94 -23.98 -0.68
C GLY A 31 16.89 -22.51 -1.11
N GLU A 32 17.51 -22.20 -2.25
CA GLU A 32 17.52 -20.85 -2.81
C GLU A 32 17.17 -20.85 -4.30
N SER A 33 16.38 -19.85 -4.72
CA SER A 33 16.20 -19.52 -6.15
C SER A 33 15.61 -20.66 -6.98
N ALA A 34 14.60 -21.36 -6.46
CA ALA A 34 14.09 -22.58 -7.09
C ALA A 34 13.61 -22.37 -8.54
N ILE A 35 12.84 -21.30 -8.78
CA ILE A 35 12.30 -20.92 -10.09
C ILE A 35 13.03 -19.64 -10.51
N LYS A 36 14.21 -19.82 -11.12
CA LYS A 36 15.11 -18.72 -11.51
C LYS A 36 15.39 -18.72 -13.00
N GLU A 37 15.42 -17.53 -13.61
CA GLU A 37 15.58 -17.34 -15.08
C GLU A 37 14.48 -18.07 -15.88
N CYS A 38 13.25 -18.08 -15.35
CA CYS A 38 12.15 -18.87 -15.90
C CYS A 38 11.15 -17.98 -16.66
N SER A 39 10.29 -18.60 -17.46
CA SER A 39 9.17 -17.87 -18.05
C SER A 39 7.95 -18.76 -18.29
N ASN A 40 6.78 -18.12 -18.33
CA ASN A 40 5.49 -18.80 -18.51
C ASN A 40 5.30 -19.94 -17.51
N ILE A 41 5.33 -19.60 -16.22
CA ILE A 41 5.16 -20.54 -15.11
C ILE A 41 3.76 -20.40 -14.51
N VAL A 42 3.06 -21.50 -14.34
CA VAL A 42 1.81 -21.57 -13.57
C VAL A 42 2.05 -22.43 -12.34
N ALA A 43 1.89 -21.87 -11.14
CA ALA A 43 1.94 -22.59 -9.88
C ALA A 43 0.54 -22.63 -9.26
N THR A 44 0.00 -23.83 -9.08
CA THR A 44 -1.30 -24.07 -8.43
C THR A 44 -1.14 -25.01 -7.25
N ASN A 45 -1.80 -24.71 -6.13
CA ASN A 45 -1.77 -25.58 -4.94
C ASN A 45 -0.34 -25.83 -4.42
N CYS A 46 0.58 -24.89 -4.68
CA CYS A 46 1.99 -25.05 -4.34
C CYS A 46 2.31 -24.49 -2.96
N ARG A 47 3.36 -25.05 -2.35
CA ARG A 47 3.94 -24.57 -1.10
C ARG A 47 5.41 -24.18 -1.31
N PHE A 48 5.80 -23.01 -0.82
CA PHE A 48 7.17 -22.50 -0.95
C PHE A 48 7.79 -22.30 0.45
N GLU A 49 8.89 -23.00 0.72
CA GLU A 49 9.59 -23.02 2.03
C GLU A 49 11.02 -22.46 1.94
N GLY A 50 11.61 -22.40 0.75
CA GLY A 50 12.96 -21.87 0.51
C GLY A 50 12.97 -20.39 0.11
N ASN A 51 14.13 -19.74 0.24
CA ASN A 51 14.31 -18.32 -0.10
C ASN A 51 14.30 -18.08 -1.61
N TYR A 52 13.94 -16.86 -2.00
CA TYR A 52 13.94 -16.42 -3.40
C TYR A 52 13.21 -17.35 -4.38
N PRO A 53 12.03 -17.93 -4.04
CA PRO A 53 11.35 -18.92 -4.86
C PRO A 53 11.19 -18.52 -6.33
N PHE A 54 10.92 -17.24 -6.63
CA PHE A 54 10.82 -16.71 -8.00
C PHE A 54 11.80 -15.55 -8.20
N TRP A 55 12.81 -15.76 -9.05
CA TRP A 55 13.86 -14.76 -9.30
C TRP A 55 14.13 -14.61 -10.81
N HIS A 56 14.00 -13.41 -11.36
CA HIS A 56 14.04 -13.18 -12.82
C HIS A 56 13.05 -14.08 -13.58
N VAL A 57 11.77 -14.00 -13.23
CA VAL A 57 10.70 -14.76 -13.88
C VAL A 57 9.82 -13.83 -14.73
N HIS A 58 9.66 -14.17 -16.00
CA HIS A 58 8.83 -13.42 -16.95
C HIS A 58 7.51 -14.13 -17.21
N GLY A 59 6.39 -13.51 -16.82
CA GLY A 59 5.04 -14.04 -17.05
C GLY A 59 4.75 -15.28 -16.21
N PHE A 60 4.03 -15.12 -15.11
CA PHE A 60 3.74 -16.23 -14.23
C PHE A 60 2.45 -16.05 -13.42
N THR A 61 1.82 -17.17 -13.10
CA THR A 61 0.60 -17.23 -12.30
C THR A 61 0.84 -18.04 -11.04
N ILE A 62 0.39 -17.52 -9.90
CA ILE A 62 0.41 -18.18 -8.61
C ILE A 62 -1.02 -18.21 -8.10
N LYS A 63 -1.57 -19.39 -7.84
CA LYS A 63 -2.97 -19.53 -7.46
C LYS A 63 -3.16 -20.61 -6.42
N ASP A 64 -3.95 -20.32 -5.39
CA ASP A 64 -4.25 -21.27 -4.31
C ASP A 64 -2.96 -21.79 -3.64
N CYS A 65 -1.96 -20.92 -3.48
CA CYS A 65 -0.62 -21.27 -2.99
C CYS A 65 -0.40 -20.78 -1.55
N TYR A 66 0.67 -21.26 -0.95
CA TYR A 66 1.13 -20.80 0.36
C TYR A 66 2.64 -20.55 0.37
N PHE A 67 3.06 -19.42 0.90
CA PHE A 67 4.46 -19.09 1.17
C PHE A 67 4.70 -19.19 2.67
N ASP A 68 5.55 -20.12 3.06
CA ASP A 68 5.95 -20.30 4.46
C ASP A 68 6.89 -19.18 4.91
N VAL A 69 7.17 -19.08 6.22
CA VAL A 69 8.10 -18.09 6.78
C VAL A 69 9.50 -18.14 6.14
N GLY A 70 9.95 -19.33 5.71
CA GLY A 70 11.20 -19.53 4.97
C GLY A 70 11.16 -19.07 3.52
N GLY A 71 9.96 -18.84 2.95
CA GLY A 71 9.71 -18.32 1.60
C GLY A 71 10.11 -16.85 1.40
N ARG A 72 10.92 -16.29 2.29
CA ARG A 72 11.29 -14.87 2.35
C ARG A 72 11.98 -14.40 1.07
N SER A 73 11.89 -13.09 0.82
CA SER A 73 12.50 -12.44 -0.34
C SER A 73 11.97 -13.04 -1.64
N ALA A 74 10.65 -13.20 -1.73
CA ALA A 74 10.07 -14.28 -2.51
C ALA A 74 10.17 -14.10 -4.03
N LEU A 75 9.63 -12.99 -4.52
CA LEU A 75 9.38 -12.69 -5.93
C LEU A 75 10.12 -11.40 -6.30
N TRP A 76 11.32 -11.53 -6.84
CA TRP A 76 12.22 -10.39 -7.07
C TRP A 76 12.63 -10.31 -8.54
N TYR A 77 12.82 -9.08 -9.04
CA TYR A 77 13.30 -8.80 -10.40
C TYR A 77 12.51 -9.51 -11.51
N SER A 78 11.20 -9.67 -11.28
CA SER A 78 10.28 -10.46 -12.09
C SER A 78 9.14 -9.59 -12.59
N ASP A 79 8.38 -10.05 -13.57
CA ASP A 79 7.30 -9.26 -14.17
C ASP A 79 6.13 -10.09 -14.70
N HIS A 80 4.98 -9.43 -14.90
CA HIS A 80 3.71 -10.03 -15.34
C HIS A 80 3.22 -11.13 -14.40
N LEU A 81 3.17 -10.82 -13.10
CA LEU A 81 2.61 -11.71 -12.08
C LEU A 81 1.08 -11.61 -12.08
N LYS A 82 0.42 -12.77 -12.00
CA LYS A 82 -0.97 -12.90 -11.53
C LYS A 82 -1.01 -13.77 -10.29
N MET A 83 -1.40 -13.23 -9.15
CA MET A 83 -1.52 -13.96 -7.89
C MET A 83 -2.96 -13.97 -7.39
N SER A 84 -3.47 -15.13 -6.98
CA SER A 84 -4.80 -15.20 -6.38
C SER A 84 -4.93 -16.24 -5.27
N ASN A 85 -5.81 -15.97 -4.30
CA ASN A 85 -6.18 -16.88 -3.21
C ASN A 85 -4.94 -17.47 -2.49
N THR A 86 -3.99 -16.60 -2.14
CA THR A 86 -2.68 -17.02 -1.62
C THR A 86 -2.47 -16.45 -0.23
N VAL A 87 -1.91 -17.26 0.67
CA VAL A 87 -1.49 -16.83 2.01
C VAL A 87 0.04 -16.79 2.06
N ILE A 88 0.58 -15.73 2.65
CA ILE A 88 2.01 -15.45 2.69
C ILE A 88 2.41 -15.14 4.13
N ASP A 89 3.20 -16.02 4.72
CA ASP A 89 3.78 -15.85 6.06
C ASP A 89 5.23 -15.32 5.96
N ALA A 90 5.72 -15.10 4.74
CA ALA A 90 7.07 -14.64 4.47
C ALA A 90 7.14 -13.12 4.20
N PRO A 91 8.09 -12.40 4.83
CA PRO A 91 8.34 -11.00 4.54
C PRO A 91 9.09 -10.80 3.23
N LYS A 92 9.24 -9.53 2.82
CA LYS A 92 10.01 -9.11 1.64
C LYS A 92 9.51 -9.70 0.33
N MET A 93 8.19 -9.85 0.21
CA MET A 93 7.56 -10.63 -0.84
C MET A 93 7.90 -10.15 -2.26
N PHE A 94 7.69 -8.86 -2.56
CA PHE A 94 7.88 -8.30 -3.90
C PHE A 94 8.93 -7.20 -3.91
N ARG A 95 9.90 -7.30 -4.82
CA ARG A 95 10.96 -6.28 -4.97
C ARG A 95 11.37 -6.08 -6.42
N GLU A 96 11.42 -4.82 -6.83
CA GLU A 96 11.88 -4.42 -8.18
C GLU A 96 11.13 -5.16 -9.30
N MET A 97 9.81 -5.25 -9.16
CA MET A 97 8.93 -5.94 -10.09
C MET A 97 8.06 -4.97 -10.89
N ASN A 98 7.52 -5.45 -12.01
CA ASN A 98 6.55 -4.70 -12.81
C ASN A 98 5.35 -5.57 -13.21
N ASP A 99 4.20 -4.96 -13.44
CA ASP A 99 2.99 -5.64 -13.93
C ASP A 99 2.54 -6.74 -12.95
N ILE A 100 1.95 -6.30 -11.83
CA ILE A 100 1.56 -7.16 -10.71
C ILE A 100 0.05 -7.09 -10.54
N ASP A 101 -0.65 -8.21 -10.75
CA ASP A 101 -2.07 -8.35 -10.47
C ASP A 101 -2.29 -9.30 -9.28
N ILE A 102 -2.99 -8.85 -8.24
CA ILE A 102 -3.24 -9.61 -7.01
C ILE A 102 -4.72 -9.60 -6.67
N GLU A 103 -5.28 -10.78 -6.35
CA GLU A 103 -6.68 -10.92 -5.90
C GLU A 103 -6.82 -11.87 -4.71
N ASN A 104 -7.46 -11.44 -3.63
CA ASN A 104 -7.72 -12.24 -2.42
C ASN A 104 -6.42 -12.82 -1.83
N VAL A 105 -5.54 -11.95 -1.35
CA VAL A 105 -4.25 -12.34 -0.76
C VAL A 105 -4.14 -11.81 0.66
N GLU A 106 -3.56 -12.62 1.55
CA GLU A 106 -3.30 -12.26 2.94
C GLU A 106 -1.82 -12.46 3.24
N MET A 107 -1.17 -11.41 3.76
CA MET A 107 0.23 -11.40 4.14
C MET A 107 0.32 -11.22 5.65
N ASN A 108 0.70 -12.28 6.35
CA ASN A 108 0.80 -12.30 7.82
C ASN A 108 2.09 -11.64 8.34
N ASP A 109 3.08 -11.49 7.47
CA ASP A 109 4.27 -10.67 7.70
C ASP A 109 4.49 -9.75 6.49
N ALA A 110 3.94 -8.55 6.56
CA ALA A 110 4.00 -7.56 5.50
C ALA A 110 5.26 -6.67 5.56
N ASP A 111 6.34 -7.10 6.23
CA ASP A 111 7.57 -6.32 6.31
C ASP A 111 8.25 -6.19 4.94
N GLU A 112 8.49 -4.94 4.54
CA GLU A 112 9.12 -4.54 3.26
C GLU A 112 8.51 -5.21 2.00
N VAL A 113 7.18 -5.31 1.93
CA VAL A 113 6.46 -5.82 0.73
C VAL A 113 6.26 -4.71 -0.32
N PHE A 114 6.30 -5.07 -1.61
CA PHE A 114 6.14 -4.13 -2.75
C PHE A 114 7.18 -3.00 -2.78
N TRP A 115 8.45 -3.30 -2.58
CA TRP A 115 9.49 -2.29 -2.71
C TRP A 115 9.86 -2.05 -4.17
N ARG A 116 9.83 -0.77 -4.60
CA ARG A 116 10.26 -0.34 -5.96
C ARG A 116 9.54 -1.08 -7.08
N CYS A 117 8.25 -1.34 -6.91
CA CYS A 117 7.42 -2.03 -7.89
C CYS A 117 6.61 -1.02 -8.72
N ASN A 118 6.26 -1.37 -9.95
CA ASN A 118 5.42 -0.50 -10.79
C ASN A 118 4.25 -1.26 -11.42
N ARG A 119 3.15 -0.54 -11.71
CA ARG A 119 1.94 -1.11 -12.34
C ARG A 119 1.36 -2.25 -11.51
N ILE A 120 0.83 -1.88 -10.36
CA ILE A 120 0.29 -2.81 -9.36
C ILE A 120 -1.23 -2.68 -9.34
N ASN A 121 -1.97 -3.75 -9.60
CA ASN A 121 -3.42 -3.81 -9.45
C ASN A 121 -3.76 -4.83 -8.36
N ILE A 122 -4.49 -4.39 -7.33
CA ILE A 122 -4.84 -5.18 -6.16
C ILE A 122 -6.34 -5.18 -5.96
N LYS A 123 -6.89 -6.36 -5.68
CA LYS A 123 -8.25 -6.54 -5.20
C LYS A 123 -8.25 -7.42 -3.94
N ASN A 124 -8.80 -6.93 -2.83
CA ASN A 124 -8.87 -7.66 -1.56
C ASN A 124 -7.49 -8.13 -1.07
N LEU A 125 -6.70 -7.22 -0.52
CA LEU A 125 -5.42 -7.50 0.11
C LEU A 125 -5.48 -7.23 1.60
N LYS A 126 -4.96 -8.17 2.39
CA LYS A 126 -4.72 -7.99 3.83
C LYS A 126 -3.23 -7.98 4.14
N LEU A 127 -2.79 -6.99 4.89
CA LEU A 127 -1.40 -6.82 5.31
C LEU A 127 -1.32 -6.73 6.84
N HIS A 128 -0.59 -7.66 7.45
CA HIS A 128 -0.37 -7.71 8.89
C HIS A 128 1.10 -7.48 9.28
N GLY A 129 1.31 -6.76 10.37
CA GLY A 129 2.59 -6.66 11.07
C GLY A 129 3.74 -6.02 10.28
N GLY A 130 3.45 -5.31 9.19
CA GLY A 130 4.48 -4.84 8.25
C GLY A 130 5.07 -3.47 8.57
N THR A 131 6.24 -3.20 7.98
CA THR A 131 6.90 -1.90 7.94
C THR A 131 7.27 -1.54 6.50
N TYR A 132 6.93 -0.33 6.07
CA TYR A 132 7.19 0.18 4.71
C TYR A 132 6.62 -0.66 3.55
N PRO A 133 5.36 -1.13 3.57
CA PRO A 133 4.71 -1.56 2.34
C PRO A 133 4.83 -0.51 1.22
N PHE A 134 4.83 -0.95 -0.04
CA PHE A 134 4.78 -0.12 -1.24
C PHE A 134 5.90 0.92 -1.42
N MET A 135 6.95 0.91 -0.60
CA MET A 135 7.98 1.95 -0.60
C MET A 135 8.59 2.14 -2.00
N PHE A 136 8.64 3.40 -2.47
CA PHE A 136 9.14 3.78 -3.80
C PHE A 136 8.43 3.14 -5.00
N SER A 137 7.22 2.60 -4.81
CA SER A 137 6.41 2.04 -5.90
C SER A 137 5.58 3.11 -6.60
N ASN A 138 5.16 2.83 -7.84
CA ASN A 138 4.38 3.77 -8.65
C ASN A 138 3.29 3.06 -9.45
N ASP A 139 2.29 3.83 -9.89
CA ASP A 139 1.19 3.38 -10.75
C ASP A 139 0.41 2.22 -10.09
N ILE A 140 -0.25 2.53 -8.97
CA ILE A 140 -0.90 1.56 -8.09
C ILE A 140 -2.41 1.77 -8.12
N ARG A 141 -3.17 0.68 -8.28
CA ARG A 141 -4.62 0.63 -8.11
C ARG A 141 -4.99 -0.41 -7.08
N VAL A 142 -5.79 -0.02 -6.10
CA VAL A 142 -6.21 -0.89 -5.01
C VAL A 142 -7.71 -0.77 -4.80
N ASP A 143 -8.41 -1.90 -4.74
CA ASP A 143 -9.80 -1.99 -4.31
C ASP A 143 -9.93 -3.05 -3.21
N GLY A 144 -10.21 -2.61 -1.98
CA GLY A 144 -10.24 -3.49 -0.81
C GLY A 144 -8.84 -3.75 -0.24
N LEU A 145 -8.36 -2.84 0.61
CA LEU A 145 -7.13 -3.03 1.39
C LEU A 145 -7.46 -2.96 2.87
N GLU A 146 -7.08 -3.98 3.62
CA GLU A 146 -7.06 -3.96 5.08
C GLU A 146 -5.60 -4.04 5.54
N SER A 147 -5.16 -3.09 6.36
CA SER A 147 -3.78 -3.09 6.84
C SER A 147 -3.63 -2.53 8.25
N ASP A 148 -2.81 -3.21 9.05
CA ASP A 148 -2.30 -2.74 10.35
C ASP A 148 -0.80 -2.35 10.31
N SER A 149 -0.22 -2.32 9.10
CA SER A 149 1.20 -2.06 8.86
C SER A 149 1.55 -0.59 9.07
N LYS A 150 2.83 -0.31 9.36
CA LYS A 150 3.38 1.04 9.53
C LYS A 150 4.00 1.56 8.23
N TYR A 151 3.95 2.87 8.00
CA TYR A 151 4.56 3.52 6.84
C TYR A 151 4.06 2.98 5.49
N VAL A 152 2.75 2.67 5.38
CA VAL A 152 2.15 1.85 4.30
C VAL A 152 2.37 2.40 2.90
N PHE A 153 2.45 3.71 2.73
CA PHE A 153 2.73 4.34 1.44
C PHE A 153 3.73 5.47 1.68
N GLN A 154 4.99 5.20 1.39
CA GLN A 154 6.06 6.20 1.51
C GLN A 154 6.82 6.38 0.19
N TYR A 155 6.93 7.64 -0.26
CA TYR A 155 7.55 8.01 -1.54
C TYR A 155 6.87 7.36 -2.76
N VAL A 156 5.55 7.21 -2.71
CA VAL A 156 4.74 6.52 -3.71
C VAL A 156 4.08 7.54 -4.64
N LYS A 157 3.98 7.24 -5.94
CA LYS A 157 3.34 8.13 -6.92
C LYS A 157 2.27 7.46 -7.76
N ASN A 158 1.30 8.25 -8.22
CA ASN A 158 0.23 7.85 -9.12
C ASN A 158 -0.59 6.67 -8.56
N VAL A 159 -1.39 6.95 -7.53
CA VAL A 159 -2.14 5.91 -6.80
C VAL A 159 -3.64 6.20 -6.81
N GLU A 160 -4.43 5.17 -7.05
CA GLU A 160 -5.87 5.16 -6.77
C GLU A 160 -6.20 4.03 -5.78
N ILE A 161 -6.82 4.37 -4.65
CA ILE A 161 -7.27 3.42 -3.62
C ILE A 161 -8.77 3.58 -3.41
N ARG A 162 -9.48 2.45 -3.28
CA ARG A 162 -10.92 2.40 -2.95
C ARG A 162 -11.17 1.37 -1.85
N ASN A 163 -12.19 1.62 -1.03
CA ASN A 163 -12.71 0.66 -0.06
C ASN A 163 -11.64 0.13 0.90
N ALA A 164 -10.78 1.03 1.42
CA ALA A 164 -9.67 0.65 2.27
C ALA A 164 -9.96 0.90 3.75
N LYS A 165 -9.36 0.07 4.60
CA LYS A 165 -9.27 0.25 6.04
C LYS A 165 -7.81 0.15 6.45
N ILE A 166 -7.20 1.29 6.77
CA ILE A 166 -5.78 1.38 7.11
C ILE A 166 -5.68 1.89 8.53
N THR A 167 -5.13 1.06 9.43
CA THR A 167 -4.74 1.46 10.78
C THR A 167 -3.23 1.44 10.86
N THR A 168 -2.61 2.59 11.15
CA THR A 168 -1.17 2.73 11.05
C THR A 168 -0.66 3.72 12.10
N LYS A 169 0.67 3.75 12.28
CA LYS A 169 1.29 4.94 12.88
C LYS A 169 1.25 6.10 11.91
N ASP A 170 1.61 5.89 10.65
CA ASP A 170 1.63 6.88 9.57
C ASP A 170 1.39 6.22 8.20
N ALA A 171 0.70 6.94 7.31
CA ALA A 171 0.47 6.53 5.93
C ALA A 171 0.50 7.74 5.00
N PHE A 172 0.79 7.49 3.73
CA PHE A 172 0.83 8.50 2.66
C PHE A 172 1.88 9.59 2.88
N TRP A 173 3.06 9.21 3.39
CA TRP A 173 4.17 10.13 3.60
C TRP A 173 4.89 10.42 2.28
N GLU A 174 5.07 11.71 1.95
CA GLU A 174 5.77 12.16 0.72
C GLU A 174 5.20 11.52 -0.56
N VAL A 175 3.88 11.34 -0.62
CA VAL A 175 3.21 10.80 -1.81
C VAL A 175 2.88 11.90 -2.84
N GLU A 176 2.84 11.55 -4.12
CA GLU A 176 2.48 12.48 -5.20
C GLU A 176 1.40 11.89 -6.12
N ASN A 177 0.35 12.67 -6.43
CA ASN A 177 -0.77 12.26 -7.28
C ASN A 177 -1.48 11.00 -6.75
N VAL A 178 -2.10 11.11 -5.58
CA VAL A 178 -2.82 10.02 -4.93
C VAL A 178 -4.27 10.39 -4.75
N THR A 179 -5.20 9.50 -5.12
CA THR A 179 -6.62 9.65 -4.82
C THR A 179 -7.14 8.44 -4.05
N ILE A 180 -7.87 8.70 -2.97
CA ILE A 180 -8.44 7.68 -2.08
C ILE A 180 -9.95 7.92 -1.98
N TYR A 181 -10.74 6.86 -2.15
CA TYR A 181 -12.19 6.89 -2.09
C TYR A 181 -12.73 5.95 -1.01
N ASP A 182 -13.81 6.36 -0.35
CA ASP A 182 -14.69 5.48 0.43
C ASP A 182 -13.93 4.62 1.45
N SER A 183 -13.05 5.25 2.24
CA SER A 183 -12.06 4.54 3.07
C SER A 183 -11.98 5.05 4.50
N GLU A 184 -11.62 4.17 5.44
CA GLU A 184 -11.30 4.47 6.84
C GLU A 184 -9.77 4.55 7.02
N LEU A 185 -9.28 5.71 7.42
CA LEU A 185 -7.86 6.01 7.56
C LEU A 185 -7.56 6.43 9.00
N ASN A 186 -6.99 5.51 9.77
CA ASN A 186 -6.61 5.74 11.16
C ASN A 186 -5.09 5.77 11.30
N GLY A 187 -4.52 6.93 11.63
CA GLY A 187 -3.11 7.02 11.95
C GLY A 187 -2.63 8.42 12.28
N GLU A 188 -1.55 8.48 13.06
CA GLU A 188 -0.84 9.72 13.33
C GLU A 188 -0.19 10.24 12.03
N TYR A 189 -0.05 11.55 11.88
CA TYR A 189 0.72 12.14 10.77
C TYR A 189 0.27 11.73 9.36
N LEU A 190 -1.01 11.37 9.18
CA LEU A 190 -1.56 10.92 7.91
C LEU A 190 -1.27 11.92 6.78
N GLY A 191 -0.73 11.50 5.66
CA GLY A 191 -0.59 12.33 4.45
C GLY A 191 0.45 13.45 4.54
N TRP A 192 1.38 13.37 5.50
CA TRP A 192 2.42 14.39 5.66
C TRP A 192 3.29 14.55 4.41
N HIS A 193 3.62 15.80 4.09
CA HIS A 193 4.45 16.17 2.95
C HIS A 193 3.91 15.74 1.57
N SER A 194 2.63 15.36 1.50
CA SER A 194 2.03 14.91 0.24
C SER A 194 1.84 16.06 -0.75
N LYS A 195 1.78 15.72 -2.04
CA LYS A 195 1.45 16.65 -3.13
C LYS A 195 0.35 16.07 -3.99
N ASN A 196 -0.71 16.85 -4.25
CA ASN A 196 -1.88 16.39 -4.99
C ASN A 196 -2.46 15.08 -4.40
N LEU A 197 -2.64 15.08 -3.07
CA LEU A 197 -3.39 14.05 -2.35
C LEU A 197 -4.86 14.45 -2.33
N ARG A 198 -5.74 13.56 -2.81
CA ARG A 198 -7.18 13.74 -2.83
C ARG A 198 -7.88 12.64 -2.04
N LEU A 199 -8.75 13.02 -1.12
CA LEU A 199 -9.54 12.12 -0.28
C LEU A 199 -11.03 12.39 -0.55
N VAL A 200 -11.79 11.35 -0.85
CA VAL A 200 -13.22 11.46 -1.21
C VAL A 200 -14.01 10.47 -0.38
N ASN A 201 -14.99 10.94 0.38
CA ASN A 201 -15.81 10.10 1.27
C ASN A 201 -14.97 9.30 2.29
N CYS A 202 -13.84 9.85 2.75
CA CYS A 202 -12.98 9.17 3.72
C CYS A 202 -13.37 9.55 5.16
N HIS A 203 -13.21 8.60 6.07
CA HIS A 203 -13.22 8.84 7.51
C HIS A 203 -11.79 8.83 8.03
N ILE A 204 -11.40 9.88 8.77
CA ILE A 204 -10.03 10.13 9.18
C ILE A 204 -9.98 10.20 10.71
N SER A 205 -9.05 9.46 11.31
CA SER A 205 -8.76 9.52 12.74
C SER A 205 -7.25 9.55 12.99
N GLY A 206 -6.85 9.99 14.18
CA GLY A 206 -5.45 10.12 14.57
C GLY A 206 -4.95 11.56 14.60
N GLU A 207 -3.89 11.78 15.38
CA GLU A 207 -3.35 13.12 15.64
C GLU A 207 -2.59 13.70 14.44
N GLN A 208 -2.63 15.03 14.32
CA GLN A 208 -1.84 15.79 13.35
C GLN A 208 -2.02 15.32 11.89
N PRO A 209 -3.25 15.13 11.38
CA PRO A 209 -3.43 14.69 10.01
C PRO A 209 -3.12 15.82 9.02
N LEU A 210 -2.57 15.43 7.88
CA LEU A 210 -2.52 16.17 6.63
C LEU A 210 -1.73 17.47 6.69
N CYS A 211 -0.59 17.44 7.38
CA CYS A 211 0.32 18.58 7.48
C CYS A 211 1.36 18.59 6.34
N TYR A 212 1.93 19.75 6.07
CA TYR A 212 2.96 19.99 5.04
C TYR A 212 2.52 19.58 3.62
N ALA A 213 1.21 19.47 3.38
CA ALA A 213 0.66 18.98 2.13
C ALA A 213 0.46 20.12 1.11
N HIS A 214 0.67 19.84 -0.16
CA HIS A 214 0.49 20.78 -1.26
C HIS A 214 -0.63 20.29 -2.19
N ASP A 215 -1.55 21.19 -2.55
CA ASP A 215 -2.69 20.91 -3.41
C ASP A 215 -3.56 19.75 -2.89
N LEU A 216 -3.77 19.74 -1.57
CA LEU A 216 -4.59 18.75 -0.86
C LEU A 216 -6.08 18.98 -1.14
N ILE A 217 -6.82 17.92 -1.46
CA ILE A 217 -8.26 17.99 -1.73
C ILE A 217 -9.00 17.02 -0.81
N LEU A 218 -9.95 17.53 -0.03
CA LEU A 218 -10.88 16.70 0.74
C LEU A 218 -12.30 16.97 0.27
N GLU A 219 -13.00 15.92 -0.11
CA GLU A 219 -14.38 15.97 -0.54
C GLU A 219 -15.20 15.04 0.35
N ASN A 220 -16.20 15.60 1.04
CA ASN A 220 -17.12 14.84 1.88
C ASN A 220 -16.40 13.93 2.92
N CYS A 221 -15.31 14.41 3.52
CA CYS A 221 -14.56 13.65 4.52
C CYS A 221 -15.08 13.90 5.93
N THR A 222 -14.90 12.95 6.84
CA THR A 222 -15.24 13.09 8.27
C THR A 222 -14.00 12.87 9.12
N PHE A 223 -13.99 13.46 10.32
CA PHE A 223 -12.86 13.43 11.24
C PHE A 223 -13.32 12.98 12.63
N ASP A 224 -12.47 12.22 13.32
CA ASP A 224 -12.64 11.89 14.73
C ASP A 224 -12.13 13.00 15.66
N ALA A 225 -12.48 12.89 16.94
CA ALA A 225 -12.19 13.92 17.94
C ALA A 225 -10.69 14.07 18.25
N ASP A 226 -9.89 13.05 17.99
CA ASP A 226 -8.43 13.05 18.18
C ASP A 226 -7.68 13.77 17.05
N CYS A 227 -8.35 14.10 15.94
CA CYS A 227 -7.77 14.87 14.85
C CYS A 227 -7.54 16.33 15.24
N ASP A 228 -6.39 16.58 15.85
CA ASP A 228 -5.92 17.90 16.24
C ASP A 228 -4.74 18.38 15.39
N ARG A 229 -4.40 19.66 15.50
CA ARG A 229 -3.26 20.30 14.82
C ARG A 229 -3.22 19.98 13.31
N ALA A 230 -4.38 19.85 12.68
CA ALA A 230 -4.49 19.46 11.29
C ALA A 230 -4.06 20.59 10.35
N PHE A 231 -3.58 20.20 9.17
CA PHE A 231 -3.29 21.08 8.02
C PHE A 231 -2.13 22.05 8.18
N GLU A 232 -1.23 21.83 9.15
CA GLU A 232 -0.08 22.70 9.36
C GLU A 232 0.69 22.92 8.06
N TYR A 233 0.88 24.18 7.69
CA TYR A 233 1.57 24.61 6.47
C TYR A 233 1.05 24.06 5.15
N SER A 234 -0.20 23.61 5.10
CA SER A 234 -0.74 22.98 3.89
C SER A 234 -1.47 23.95 2.96
N THR A 235 -1.46 23.69 1.65
CA THR A 235 -2.38 24.31 0.68
C THR A 235 -3.49 23.33 0.35
N LEU A 236 -4.75 23.73 0.55
CA LEU A 236 -5.85 22.77 0.52
C LEU A 236 -7.21 23.33 0.12
N ASN A 237 -8.07 22.46 -0.40
CA ASN A 237 -9.52 22.68 -0.46
C ASN A 237 -10.21 21.52 0.26
N ALA A 238 -10.79 21.81 1.43
CA ALA A 238 -11.38 20.80 2.29
C ALA A 238 -12.87 21.02 2.56
N ASP A 239 -13.68 20.01 2.23
CA ASP A 239 -15.08 19.86 2.61
C ASP A 239 -15.23 18.76 3.67
N ILE A 240 -15.33 19.17 4.93
CA ILE A 240 -15.40 18.30 6.10
C ILE A 240 -16.84 18.23 6.60
N ARG A 241 -17.39 17.02 6.73
CA ARG A 241 -18.69 16.77 7.34
C ARG A 241 -18.50 16.45 8.82
N GLY A 242 -19.31 17.07 9.67
CA GLY A 242 -19.14 17.04 11.11
C GLY A 242 -18.11 18.05 11.61
N ALA A 243 -17.42 17.67 12.69
CA ALA A 243 -16.52 18.56 13.42
C ALA A 243 -15.06 18.30 13.09
N ILE A 244 -14.23 19.33 13.22
CA ILE A 244 -12.78 19.22 13.31
C ILE A 244 -12.29 19.84 14.61
N THR A 245 -11.44 19.13 15.35
CA THR A 245 -11.02 19.53 16.71
C THR A 245 -10.11 20.75 16.69
N ASN A 246 -9.03 20.72 15.90
CA ASN A 246 -8.11 21.84 15.81
C ASN A 246 -7.48 21.97 14.42
N ILE A 247 -7.46 23.20 13.90
CA ILE A 247 -6.75 23.59 12.68
C ILE A 247 -5.53 24.40 13.09
N LYS A 248 -4.34 24.07 12.56
CA LYS A 248 -3.10 24.79 12.87
C LYS A 248 -2.45 25.35 11.61
N ASN A 249 -2.12 26.64 11.61
CA ASN A 249 -1.27 27.32 10.61
C ASN A 249 -1.42 26.88 9.12
N PRO A 250 -2.63 26.76 8.54
CA PRO A 250 -2.76 26.40 7.12
C PRO A 250 -2.22 27.53 6.23
N THR A 251 -1.52 27.17 5.16
CA THR A 251 -0.81 28.13 4.29
C THR A 251 -1.78 28.89 3.38
N SER A 252 -2.66 28.17 2.66
CA SER A 252 -3.58 28.77 1.68
C SER A 252 -4.75 27.85 1.35
N GLY A 253 -5.76 28.39 0.66
CA GLY A 253 -6.90 27.64 0.15
C GLY A 253 -8.16 27.82 1.01
N ARG A 254 -8.94 26.76 1.22
CA ARG A 254 -10.24 26.84 1.89
C ARG A 254 -10.55 25.60 2.72
N ILE A 255 -11.05 25.80 3.93
CA ILE A 255 -11.53 24.75 4.84
C ILE A 255 -12.97 25.06 5.22
N VAL A 256 -13.87 24.08 5.03
CA VAL A 256 -15.27 24.14 5.48
C VAL A 256 -15.60 22.93 6.35
N ALA A 257 -16.13 23.16 7.54
CA ALA A 257 -16.63 22.11 8.44
C ALA A 257 -18.00 22.48 9.02
N ASP A 258 -18.81 21.52 9.49
CA ASP A 258 -20.07 21.84 10.21
C ASP A 258 -19.80 22.46 11.58
N SER A 259 -18.67 22.09 12.21
CA SER A 259 -18.22 22.67 13.47
C SER A 259 -16.69 22.71 13.52
N ILE A 260 -16.14 23.79 14.05
CA ILE A 260 -14.70 23.97 14.22
C ILE A 260 -14.43 24.20 15.71
N GLY A 261 -13.67 23.29 16.33
CA GLY A 261 -13.37 23.37 17.77
C GLY A 261 -12.47 24.55 18.11
N SER A 262 -11.29 24.60 17.50
CA SER A 262 -10.33 25.70 17.69
C SER A 262 -9.46 25.92 16.46
N ILE A 263 -8.92 27.13 16.34
CA ILE A 263 -7.98 27.51 15.28
C ILE A 263 -6.74 28.11 15.95
N THR A 264 -5.58 27.55 15.64
CA THR A 264 -4.27 28.01 16.13
C THR A 264 -3.51 28.65 14.99
N ILE A 265 -3.49 29.98 14.94
CA ILE A 265 -2.63 30.77 14.04
C ILE A 265 -1.59 31.50 14.88
N ASP A 266 -0.31 31.21 14.69
CA ASP A 266 0.82 31.81 15.41
C ASP A 266 1.83 32.47 14.46
N GLU A 267 2.88 33.07 15.01
CA GLU A 267 3.92 33.78 14.24
C GLU A 267 4.70 32.91 13.25
N ASN A 268 4.59 31.58 13.36
CA ASN A 268 5.28 30.64 12.48
C ASN A 268 4.49 30.29 11.21
N ILE A 269 3.26 30.79 11.07
CA ILE A 269 2.47 30.57 9.84
C ILE A 269 3.26 30.99 8.59
N LYS A 270 3.23 30.13 7.56
CA LYS A 270 3.92 30.38 6.29
C LYS A 270 3.06 31.23 5.36
N ALA A 271 3.72 32.13 4.64
CA ALA A 271 3.09 32.90 3.56
C ALA A 271 2.54 31.94 2.47
N PRO A 272 1.41 32.27 1.82
CA PRO A 272 0.67 33.54 1.90
C PRO A 272 -0.23 33.73 3.14
N ALA A 273 -0.41 32.71 4.00
CA ALA A 273 -1.22 32.79 5.22
C ALA A 273 -2.66 33.30 4.97
N ASN A 274 -3.26 32.91 3.84
CA ASN A 274 -4.55 33.43 3.37
C ASN A 274 -5.63 32.35 3.24
N CYS A 275 -5.49 31.24 3.97
CA CYS A 275 -6.48 30.16 3.98
C CYS A 275 -7.82 30.65 4.53
N GLU A 276 -8.90 30.42 3.80
CA GLU A 276 -10.27 30.73 4.24
C GLU A 276 -10.82 29.61 5.11
N ILE A 277 -11.02 29.86 6.40
CA ILE A 277 -11.61 28.89 7.34
C ILE A 277 -13.06 29.28 7.64
N LYS A 278 -14.03 28.40 7.33
CA LYS A 278 -15.46 28.69 7.42
C LYS A 278 -16.22 27.56 8.11
N THR A 279 -17.17 27.92 8.98
CA THR A 279 -18.20 26.99 9.44
C THR A 279 -19.34 26.94 8.42
N ARG A 280 -19.90 25.75 8.16
CA ARG A 280 -21.01 25.54 7.23
C ARG A 280 -22.29 26.13 7.85
N ASN A 281 -22.98 26.97 7.08
CA ASN A 281 -24.27 27.54 7.48
C ASN A 281 -25.40 26.52 7.31
#